data_AF-A0A933NDU5-F1
#
_entry.id   AF-A0A933NDU5-F1
#
_cell.length_a   1.000
_cell.length_b   1.000
_cell.length_c   1.000
_cell.angle_alpha   90.00
_cell.angle_beta   90.00
_cell.angle_gamma   90.00
#
_symmetry.space_group_name_H-M   'P 1'
#
loop_
_entity.id
_entity.type
_entity.pdbx_description
1 polymer ?
#
loop_
_entity_poly.entity_id
_entity_poly.type
_entity_poly.pdbx_seq_one_letter_code
_entity_poly.pdbx_strand_id
1 'polypeptide(L)'
;MKTDRPGSDYRSFDLPKADPTLCRDACMAEAPCLAFTFVNPGVQGPSARCWLKNRVPDPVASDCCASGVKPQPQVSASAAGVEAGVDRPGMDYRNFDLSAPDPGLCRDACAMDAKCAAFAFVKAGVQGPKPRCWLKERIPAPVKSECCSSGVAPTFETGTDRGGGDIKDFDLLSADPGLCRKACAADASCAAYTYVNPGVQGPSARCWLKGEVPEPTPNECCVSGKRH
;
A
#
# COMPACT_ATOMS: atom_id res chain seq x y z
N MET A 1 -28.25 -0.85 9.32
CA MET A 1 -27.90 0.10 8.25
C MET A 1 -28.91 -0.06 7.12
N LYS A 2 -29.68 0.99 6.82
CA LYS A 2 -30.71 1.03 5.77
C LYS A 2 -30.17 1.84 4.59
N THR A 3 -29.28 1.21 3.84
CA THR A 3 -28.50 1.88 2.80
C THR A 3 -28.24 0.92 1.67
N ASP A 4 -28.50 1.37 0.45
CA ASP A 4 -28.06 0.73 -0.78
C ASP A 4 -26.85 1.48 -1.34
N ARG A 5 -25.94 0.79 -2.01
CA ARG A 5 -24.87 1.38 -2.81
C ARG A 5 -25.11 0.89 -4.23
N PRO A 6 -25.85 1.60 -5.09
CA PRO A 6 -26.24 1.07 -6.40
C PRO A 6 -25.07 1.06 -7.40
N GLY A 7 -24.99 -0.01 -8.21
CA GLY A 7 -24.04 -0.14 -9.32
C GLY A 7 -22.68 -0.77 -8.94
N SER A 8 -21.82 -0.96 -9.95
CA SER A 8 -20.54 -1.68 -9.82
C SER A 8 -20.66 -3.14 -9.37
N ASP A 9 -21.84 -3.73 -9.56
CA ASP A 9 -22.10 -5.14 -9.29
C ASP A 9 -21.41 -6.02 -10.34
N TYR A 10 -20.61 -7.00 -9.88
CA TYR A 10 -19.99 -7.99 -10.77
C TYR A 10 -20.55 -9.39 -10.56
N ARG A 11 -21.23 -9.62 -9.43
CA ARG A 11 -21.81 -10.91 -9.08
C ARG A 11 -23.02 -10.71 -8.16
N SER A 12 -24.06 -11.52 -8.36
CA SER A 12 -25.19 -11.60 -7.44
C SER A 12 -25.72 -13.03 -7.29
N PHE A 13 -26.35 -13.31 -6.16
CA PHE A 13 -26.89 -14.63 -5.84
C PHE A 13 -27.92 -14.55 -4.71
N ASP A 14 -28.79 -15.56 -4.64
CA ASP A 14 -29.77 -15.69 -3.57
C ASP A 14 -29.14 -16.37 -2.35
N LEU A 15 -29.43 -15.84 -1.16
CA LEU A 15 -28.89 -16.35 0.09
C LEU A 15 -29.77 -17.48 0.62
N PRO A 16 -29.16 -18.52 1.23
CA PRO A 16 -29.91 -19.61 1.86
C PRO A 16 -30.68 -19.16 3.12
N LYS A 17 -30.31 -18.02 3.70
CA LYS A 17 -30.97 -17.39 4.84
C LYS A 17 -30.92 -15.87 4.67
N ALA A 18 -31.97 -15.19 5.14
CA ALA A 18 -32.05 -13.72 5.18
C ALA A 18 -31.13 -13.13 6.27
N ASP A 19 -29.82 -13.36 6.11
CA ASP A 19 -28.78 -12.95 7.04
C ASP A 19 -27.74 -12.09 6.31
N PRO A 20 -27.67 -10.78 6.59
CA PRO A 20 -26.70 -9.88 5.97
C PRO A 20 -25.23 -10.29 6.18
N THR A 21 -24.94 -11.07 7.24
CA THR A 21 -23.58 -11.55 7.51
C THR A 21 -23.07 -12.51 6.44
N LEU A 22 -23.95 -13.30 5.82
CA LEU A 22 -23.58 -14.21 4.72
C LEU A 22 -23.14 -13.43 3.47
N CYS A 23 -23.78 -12.30 3.19
CA CYS A 23 -23.40 -11.44 2.07
C CYS A 23 -22.05 -10.74 2.32
N ARG A 24 -21.84 -10.30 3.57
CA ARG A 24 -20.54 -9.79 4.02
C ARG A 24 -19.45 -10.83 3.84
N ASP A 25 -19.67 -12.06 4.32
CA ASP A 25 -18.65 -13.11 4.35
C ASP A 25 -18.26 -13.57 2.93
N ALA A 26 -19.23 -13.62 2.01
CA ALA A 26 -18.95 -13.83 0.59
C ALA A 26 -18.07 -12.73 0.00
N CYS A 27 -18.34 -11.45 0.33
CA CYS A 27 -17.47 -10.34 -0.09
C CYS A 27 -16.07 -10.44 0.53
N MET A 28 -15.95 -10.90 1.78
CA MET A 28 -14.66 -11.10 2.43
C MET A 28 -13.84 -12.20 1.74
N ALA A 29 -14.48 -13.28 1.32
CA ALA A 29 -13.84 -14.41 0.65
C ALA A 29 -13.33 -14.09 -0.77
N GLU A 30 -13.94 -13.12 -1.46
CA GLU A 30 -13.58 -12.80 -2.85
C GLU A 30 -12.59 -11.62 -2.94
N ALA A 31 -11.43 -11.86 -3.55
CA ALA A 31 -10.43 -10.83 -3.84
C ALA A 31 -10.98 -9.62 -4.62
N PRO A 32 -11.83 -9.77 -5.67
CA PRO A 32 -12.36 -8.62 -6.39
C PRO A 32 -13.44 -7.83 -5.64
N CYS A 33 -13.95 -8.32 -4.50
CA CYS A 33 -15.01 -7.63 -3.78
C CYS A 33 -14.48 -6.47 -2.93
N LEU A 34 -15.04 -5.27 -3.11
CA LEU A 34 -14.77 -4.08 -2.30
C LEU A 34 -15.99 -3.61 -1.50
N ALA A 35 -17.21 -3.92 -1.95
CA ALA A 35 -18.45 -3.62 -1.24
C ALA A 35 -19.54 -4.63 -1.55
N PHE A 36 -20.59 -4.66 -0.74
CA PHE A 36 -21.76 -5.52 -0.95
C PHE A 36 -23.06 -4.79 -0.61
N THR A 37 -24.15 -5.19 -1.27
CA THR A 37 -25.52 -4.84 -0.88
C THR A 37 -26.28 -6.13 -0.58
N PHE A 38 -26.85 -6.23 0.61
CA PHE A 38 -27.87 -7.21 0.98
C PHE A 38 -29.25 -6.61 0.72
N VAL A 39 -30.11 -7.35 0.02
CA VAL A 39 -31.49 -6.98 -0.27
C VAL A 39 -32.43 -7.89 0.50
N ASN A 40 -33.39 -7.31 1.22
CA ASN A 40 -34.37 -8.04 2.02
C ASN A 40 -35.21 -9.02 1.16
N PRO A 41 -35.65 -10.16 1.72
CA PRO A 41 -36.65 -11.00 1.08
C PRO A 41 -37.91 -10.22 0.73
N GLY A 42 -38.57 -10.59 -0.37
CA GLY A 42 -39.79 -9.94 -0.85
C GLY A 42 -39.57 -8.72 -1.75
N VAL A 43 -38.33 -8.22 -1.88
CA VAL A 43 -38.01 -7.05 -2.72
C VAL A 43 -37.65 -7.47 -4.15
N GLN A 44 -36.71 -8.42 -4.29
CA GLN A 44 -36.22 -8.92 -5.59
C GLN A 44 -36.50 -10.41 -5.82
N GLY A 45 -37.32 -11.01 -4.95
CA GLY A 45 -37.66 -12.42 -4.94
C GLY A 45 -38.08 -12.89 -3.55
N PRO A 46 -38.53 -14.15 -3.40
CA PRO A 46 -38.93 -14.70 -2.11
C PRO A 46 -37.74 -14.85 -1.15
N SER A 47 -36.51 -14.98 -1.67
CA SER A 47 -35.27 -15.06 -0.91
C SER A 47 -34.55 -13.72 -0.83
N ALA A 48 -33.70 -13.53 0.19
CA ALA A 48 -32.78 -12.41 0.22
C ALA A 48 -31.73 -12.53 -0.89
N ARG A 49 -31.33 -11.40 -1.48
CA ARG A 49 -30.33 -11.37 -2.56
C ARG A 49 -29.10 -10.61 -2.13
N CYS A 50 -27.92 -11.16 -2.43
CA CYS A 50 -26.64 -10.52 -2.22
C CYS A 50 -26.08 -10.01 -3.54
N TRP A 51 -25.57 -8.79 -3.53
CA TRP A 51 -24.90 -8.16 -4.65
C TRP A 51 -23.47 -7.79 -4.26
N LEU A 52 -22.48 -8.37 -4.93
CA LEU A 52 -21.05 -8.11 -4.71
C LEU A 52 -20.53 -7.11 -5.72
N LYS A 53 -19.69 -6.19 -5.24
CA LYS A 53 -19.22 -5.03 -6.00
C LYS A 53 -17.71 -4.95 -6.03
N ASN A 54 -17.16 -4.56 -7.17
CA ASN A 54 -15.72 -4.38 -7.35
C ASN A 54 -15.25 -2.93 -7.19
N ARG A 55 -16.17 -2.05 -6.78
CA ARG A 55 -15.95 -0.67 -6.36
C ARG A 55 -16.84 -0.37 -5.16
N VAL A 56 -16.66 0.81 -4.57
CA VAL A 56 -17.46 1.31 -3.44
C VAL A 56 -18.33 2.48 -3.95
N PRO A 57 -19.55 2.24 -4.48
CA PRO A 57 -20.45 3.31 -4.91
C PRO A 57 -20.96 4.11 -3.72
N ASP A 58 -21.36 5.37 -3.91
CA ASP A 58 -21.90 6.19 -2.83
C ASP A 58 -23.18 5.58 -2.20
N PRO A 59 -23.33 5.67 -0.86
CA PRO A 59 -24.49 5.12 -0.19
C PRO A 59 -25.73 6.00 -0.39
N VAL A 60 -26.83 5.37 -0.76
CA VAL A 60 -28.18 5.95 -0.88
C VAL A 60 -29.05 5.35 0.22
N ALA A 61 -29.79 6.19 0.93
CA ALA A 61 -30.72 5.72 1.96
C ALA A 61 -31.76 4.78 1.33
N SER A 62 -31.94 3.60 1.92
CA SER A 62 -32.86 2.60 1.37
C SER A 62 -33.38 1.66 2.44
N ASP A 63 -34.70 1.55 2.55
CA ASP A 63 -35.37 0.69 3.53
C ASP A 63 -35.33 -0.80 3.16
N CYS A 64 -35.08 -1.13 1.88
CA CYS A 64 -35.03 -2.51 1.40
C CYS A 64 -33.72 -3.23 1.70
N CYS A 65 -32.68 -2.47 2.04
CA CYS A 65 -31.33 -2.86 1.67
C CYS A 65 -30.33 -2.45 2.75
N ALA A 66 -29.36 -3.33 2.99
CA ALA A 66 -28.26 -3.10 3.91
C ALA A 66 -26.94 -3.28 3.17
N SER A 67 -26.12 -2.24 3.12
CA SER A 67 -24.83 -2.29 2.44
C SER A 67 -23.67 -2.27 3.42
N GLY A 68 -22.57 -2.91 3.02
CA GLY A 68 -21.29 -2.86 3.74
C GLY A 68 -20.12 -2.69 2.79
N VAL A 69 -19.02 -2.17 3.33
CA VAL A 69 -17.75 -2.03 2.62
C VAL A 69 -16.81 -3.06 3.21
N LYS A 70 -16.10 -3.81 2.35
CA LYS A 70 -15.01 -4.68 2.80
C LYS A 70 -13.98 -3.76 3.46
N PRO A 71 -13.58 -3.98 4.72
CA PRO A 71 -12.46 -3.28 5.31
C PRO A 71 -11.28 -3.51 4.37
N GLN A 72 -10.94 -2.51 3.59
CA GLN A 72 -9.62 -2.48 3.00
C GLN A 72 -8.67 -2.41 4.19
N PRO A 73 -7.48 -3.06 4.13
CA PRO A 73 -6.45 -2.76 5.10
C PRO A 73 -6.38 -1.24 5.16
N GLN A 74 -6.74 -0.70 6.32
CA GLN A 74 -6.65 0.73 6.58
C GLN A 74 -5.16 1.02 6.52
N VAL A 75 -4.66 1.31 5.33
CA VAL A 75 -3.53 2.20 5.15
C VAL A 75 -4.02 3.55 5.62
N SER A 76 -4.13 3.69 6.94
CA SER A 76 -3.68 4.90 7.60
C SER A 76 -2.33 5.18 6.96
N ALA A 77 -2.32 6.12 6.01
CA ALA A 77 -1.09 6.63 5.45
C ALA A 77 -0.32 7.17 6.64
N SER A 78 0.55 6.33 7.20
CA SER A 78 1.68 6.84 7.92
C SER A 78 2.39 7.70 6.89
N ALA A 79 2.28 9.02 7.07
CA ALA A 79 3.12 10.02 6.43
C ALA A 79 4.61 9.87 6.86
N ALA A 80 5.01 8.68 7.29
CA ALA A 80 6.40 8.32 7.49
C ALA A 80 7.11 8.50 6.14
N GLY A 81 8.08 9.40 6.14
CA GLY A 81 8.84 9.79 4.96
C GLY A 81 8.15 10.78 4.02
N VAL A 82 7.04 11.41 4.39
CA VAL A 82 6.38 12.48 3.59
C VAL A 82 6.54 13.84 4.29
N GLU A 83 7.17 14.77 3.60
CA GLU A 83 7.32 16.18 3.96
C GLU A 83 6.12 16.96 3.41
N ALA A 84 5.10 17.14 4.25
CA ALA A 84 3.90 17.89 3.88
C ALA A 84 4.23 19.38 3.64
N GLY A 85 3.64 19.96 2.58
CA GLY A 85 3.83 21.37 2.26
C GLY A 85 5.24 21.73 1.76
N VAL A 86 5.95 20.74 1.22
CA VAL A 86 7.32 20.88 0.71
C VAL A 86 7.37 20.36 -0.73
N ASP A 87 7.98 21.15 -1.61
CA ASP A 87 8.43 20.72 -2.92
C ASP A 87 9.96 20.62 -2.93
N ARG A 88 10.50 19.63 -3.63
CA ARG A 88 11.94 19.46 -3.87
C ARG A 88 12.18 19.60 -5.37
N PRO A 89 12.18 20.81 -5.95
CA PRO A 89 12.07 20.98 -7.39
C PRO A 89 13.29 20.46 -8.16
N GLY A 90 13.03 19.88 -9.34
CA GLY A 90 14.06 19.43 -10.29
C GLY A 90 14.51 17.98 -10.08
N MET A 91 15.44 17.54 -10.92
CA MET A 91 15.97 16.17 -10.98
C MET A 91 14.90 15.10 -11.24
N ASP A 92 13.77 15.49 -11.82
CA ASP A 92 12.67 14.61 -12.20
C ASP A 92 13.05 13.78 -13.43
N TYR A 93 12.95 12.46 -13.33
CA TYR A 93 13.19 11.56 -14.48
C TYR A 93 11.94 10.78 -14.90
N ARG A 94 10.90 10.74 -14.06
CA ARG A 94 9.65 10.05 -14.35
C ARG A 94 8.48 10.72 -13.65
N ASN A 95 7.33 10.75 -14.32
CA ASN A 95 6.08 11.22 -13.72
C ASN A 95 4.87 10.41 -14.21
N PHE A 96 3.80 10.43 -13.42
CA PHE A 96 2.55 9.73 -13.74
C PHE A 96 1.39 10.24 -12.89
N ASP A 97 0.16 10.10 -13.38
CA ASP A 97 -1.05 10.43 -12.64
C ASP A 97 -1.42 9.32 -11.65
N LEU A 98 -1.87 9.71 -10.46
CA LEU A 98 -2.31 8.81 -9.42
C LEU A 98 -3.83 8.57 -9.48
N SER A 99 -4.26 7.38 -9.05
CA SER A 99 -5.67 7.01 -8.95
C SER A 99 -6.36 7.57 -7.69
N ALA A 100 -5.59 8.01 -6.70
CA ALA A 100 -6.07 8.58 -5.45
C ALA A 100 -5.13 9.71 -4.96
N PRO A 101 -5.63 10.69 -4.20
CA PRO A 101 -4.83 11.79 -3.66
C PRO A 101 -4.02 11.36 -2.43
N ASP A 102 -3.21 10.31 -2.58
CA ASP A 102 -2.37 9.75 -1.51
C ASP A 102 -0.87 9.88 -1.86
N PRO A 103 -0.11 10.74 -1.14
CA PRO A 103 1.34 10.85 -1.30
C PRO A 103 2.10 9.54 -1.03
N GLY A 104 1.53 8.61 -0.26
CA GLY A 104 2.11 7.29 -0.02
C GLY A 104 2.32 6.49 -1.31
N LEU A 105 1.49 6.69 -2.32
CA LEU A 105 1.66 6.05 -3.63
C LEU A 105 2.93 6.50 -4.34
N CYS A 106 3.32 7.77 -4.20
CA CYS A 106 4.59 8.27 -4.72
C CYS A 106 5.79 7.69 -3.99
N ARG A 107 5.73 7.65 -2.66
CA ARG A 107 6.76 7.03 -1.84
C ARG A 107 6.96 5.58 -2.23
N ASP A 108 5.87 4.83 -2.39
CA ASP A 108 5.94 3.41 -2.70
C ASP A 108 6.48 3.17 -4.12
N ALA A 109 6.08 3.98 -5.10
CA ALA A 109 6.64 3.93 -6.44
C ALA A 109 8.14 4.28 -6.46
N CYS A 110 8.55 5.31 -5.72
CA CYS A 110 9.95 5.69 -5.57
C CYS A 110 10.76 4.57 -4.90
N ALA A 111 10.21 3.98 -3.85
CA ALA A 111 10.82 2.88 -3.13
C ALA A 111 11.04 1.61 -3.96
N MET A 112 10.25 1.40 -5.02
CA MET A 112 10.37 0.25 -5.92
C MET A 112 11.29 0.56 -7.13
N ASP A 113 11.77 1.79 -7.26
CA ASP A 113 12.63 2.23 -8.35
C ASP A 113 14.03 2.54 -7.80
N ALA A 114 15.00 1.68 -8.13
CA ALA A 114 16.38 1.83 -7.67
C ALA A 114 17.04 3.15 -8.10
N LYS A 115 16.52 3.81 -9.16
CA LYS A 115 17.00 5.13 -9.59
C LYS A 115 16.40 6.25 -8.72
N CYS A 116 15.31 5.99 -8.00
CA CYS A 116 14.62 7.02 -7.24
C CYS A 116 15.32 7.33 -5.91
N ALA A 117 15.72 8.58 -5.74
CA ALA A 117 16.25 9.11 -4.50
C ALA A 117 15.22 9.97 -3.75
N ALA A 118 14.27 10.61 -4.46
CA ALA A 118 13.21 11.41 -3.87
C ALA A 118 11.96 11.43 -4.75
N PHE A 119 10.83 11.87 -4.20
CA PHE A 119 9.60 12.09 -4.95
C PHE A 119 8.95 13.41 -4.57
N ALA A 120 8.10 13.93 -5.47
CA ALA A 120 7.13 14.97 -5.16
C ALA A 120 5.72 14.52 -5.60
N PHE A 121 4.78 14.66 -4.68
CA PHE A 121 3.35 14.53 -4.90
C PHE A 121 2.74 15.91 -5.10
N VAL A 122 1.99 16.07 -6.19
CA VAL A 122 1.27 17.29 -6.54
C VAL A 122 -0.22 17.03 -6.40
N LYS A 123 -0.92 17.88 -5.64
CA LYS A 123 -2.38 17.79 -5.46
C LYS A 123 -3.12 17.90 -6.80
N ALA A 124 -4.28 17.24 -6.86
CA ALA A 124 -5.22 17.42 -7.97
C ALA A 124 -5.61 18.90 -8.10
N GLY A 125 -5.84 19.35 -9.34
CA GLY A 125 -6.18 20.74 -9.67
C GLY A 125 -4.98 21.65 -9.92
N VAL A 126 -3.75 21.21 -9.60
CA VAL A 126 -2.53 22.03 -9.81
C VAL A 126 -1.92 21.77 -11.19
N GLN A 127 -1.70 20.50 -11.55
CA GLN A 127 -1.10 20.09 -12.84
C GLN A 127 -2.05 19.26 -13.70
N GLY A 128 -3.35 19.33 -13.40
CA GLY A 128 -4.40 18.56 -14.05
C GLY A 128 -5.48 18.13 -13.06
N PRO A 129 -6.56 17.49 -13.55
CA PRO A 129 -7.68 17.07 -12.70
C PRO A 129 -7.31 15.92 -11.74
N LYS A 130 -6.20 15.21 -12.00
CA LYS A 130 -5.69 14.12 -11.17
C LYS A 130 -4.46 14.56 -10.38
N PRO A 131 -4.23 13.99 -9.19
CA PRO A 131 -2.97 14.17 -8.49
C PRO A 131 -1.83 13.53 -9.29
N ARG A 132 -0.64 14.12 -9.24
CA ARG A 132 0.51 13.68 -10.05
C ARG A 132 1.71 13.37 -9.18
N CYS A 133 2.42 12.33 -9.56
CA CYS A 133 3.66 11.92 -8.94
C CYS A 133 4.86 12.26 -9.82
N TRP A 134 5.94 12.72 -9.19
CA TRP A 134 7.23 12.98 -9.82
C TRP A 134 8.33 12.25 -9.07
N LEU A 135 9.03 11.33 -9.74
CA LEU A 135 10.18 10.60 -9.20
C LEU A 135 11.48 11.27 -9.63
N LYS A 136 12.41 11.37 -8.67
CA LYS A 136 13.64 12.15 -8.79
C LYS A 136 14.86 11.29 -8.57
N GLU A 137 15.90 11.51 -9.38
CA GLU A 137 17.14 10.71 -9.34
C GLU A 137 18.12 11.15 -8.25
N ARG A 138 17.88 12.34 -7.66
CA ARG A 138 18.63 12.90 -6.54
C ARG A 138 17.66 13.49 -5.52
N ILE A 139 18.20 14.05 -4.45
CA ILE A 139 17.45 14.74 -3.39
C ILE A 139 17.68 16.26 -3.53
N PRO A 140 16.83 16.99 -4.27
CA PRO A 140 16.93 18.46 -4.33
C PRO A 140 16.65 19.10 -2.98
N ALA A 141 17.10 20.34 -2.81
CA ALA A 141 16.82 21.13 -1.61
C ALA A 141 15.31 21.36 -1.42
N PRO A 142 14.81 21.34 -0.18
CA PRO A 142 13.40 21.54 0.11
C PRO A 142 13.01 23.02 -0.04
N VAL A 143 11.85 23.26 -0.64
CA VAL A 143 11.21 24.57 -0.82
C VAL A 143 9.79 24.48 -0.28
N LYS A 144 9.36 25.48 0.51
CA LYS A 144 7.99 25.53 1.03
C LYS A 144 7.00 25.62 -0.14
N SER A 145 5.93 24.83 -0.08
CA SER A 145 4.94 24.73 -1.16
C SER A 145 3.55 24.42 -0.64
N GLU A 146 2.53 25.12 -1.13
CA GLU A 146 1.13 24.87 -0.76
C GLU A 146 0.49 23.73 -1.59
N CYS A 147 1.03 23.48 -2.80
CA CYS A 147 0.50 22.50 -3.73
C CYS A 147 0.96 21.07 -3.47
N CYS A 148 2.11 20.95 -2.81
CA CYS A 148 2.99 19.82 -3.06
C CYS A 148 3.51 19.24 -1.74
N SER A 149 3.77 17.94 -1.75
CA SER A 149 4.37 17.23 -0.62
C SER A 149 5.44 16.32 -1.18
N SER A 150 6.60 16.29 -0.55
CA SER A 150 7.76 15.55 -1.06
C SER A 150 8.12 14.41 -0.12
N GLY A 151 9.07 13.59 -0.52
CA GLY A 151 9.71 12.66 0.38
C GLY A 151 10.99 12.12 -0.21
N VAL A 152 11.83 11.57 0.66
CA VAL A 152 13.11 10.97 0.29
C VAL A 152 12.92 9.45 0.28
N ALA A 153 13.44 8.77 -0.73
CA ALA A 153 13.41 7.33 -0.79
C ALA A 153 14.18 6.75 0.41
N PRO A 154 13.72 5.65 1.02
CA PRO A 154 14.52 4.95 2.01
C PRO A 154 15.84 4.50 1.35
N THR A 155 16.97 4.96 1.87
CA THR A 155 18.29 4.63 1.33
C THR A 155 18.61 3.17 1.63
N PHE A 156 18.77 2.36 0.58
CA PHE A 156 19.34 1.02 0.71
C PHE A 156 20.87 1.12 0.81
N GLU A 157 21.45 0.32 1.69
CA GLU A 157 22.89 0.15 1.82
C GLU A 157 23.29 -1.04 0.96
N THR A 158 23.56 -0.77 -0.32
CA THR A 158 23.95 -1.80 -1.30
C THR A 158 25.34 -2.36 -0.99
N GLY A 159 25.54 -3.65 -1.23
CA GLY A 159 26.83 -4.30 -0.98
C GLY A 159 27.23 -4.23 0.49
N THR A 160 26.25 -4.30 1.39
CA THR A 160 26.44 -4.13 2.82
C THR A 160 25.62 -5.17 3.59
N ASP A 161 26.27 -5.86 4.51
CA ASP A 161 25.67 -6.70 5.54
C ASP A 161 25.78 -6.01 6.91
N ARG A 162 24.68 -5.95 7.66
CA ARG A 162 24.65 -5.49 9.05
C ARG A 162 24.57 -6.68 9.99
N GLY A 163 25.46 -7.65 9.87
CA GLY A 163 25.34 -8.96 10.55
C GLY A 163 25.19 -8.86 12.07
N GLY A 164 24.31 -9.71 12.64
CA GLY A 164 24.04 -9.78 14.08
C GLY A 164 22.70 -9.16 14.49
N GLY A 165 22.31 -9.36 15.75
CA GLY A 165 21.07 -8.79 16.31
C GLY A 165 19.78 -9.32 15.67
N ASP A 166 19.84 -10.44 14.95
CA ASP A 166 18.70 -10.98 14.20
C ASP A 166 17.58 -11.47 15.12
N ILE A 167 16.39 -10.93 14.92
CA ILE A 167 15.17 -11.28 15.67
C ILE A 167 14.21 -12.14 14.86
N LYS A 168 14.33 -12.13 13.52
CA LYS A 168 13.48 -12.89 12.61
C LYS A 168 14.13 -13.03 11.25
N ASP A 169 13.94 -14.18 10.61
CA ASP A 169 14.31 -14.40 9.22
C ASP A 169 13.23 -15.15 8.44
N PHE A 170 13.21 -14.97 7.11
CA PHE A 170 12.29 -15.65 6.20
C PHE A 170 12.71 -15.48 4.73
N ASP A 171 12.25 -16.41 3.90
CA ASP A 171 12.39 -16.32 2.44
C ASP A 171 11.36 -15.36 1.83
N LEU A 172 11.78 -14.61 0.82
CA LEU A 172 10.93 -13.67 0.08
C LEU A 172 10.30 -14.34 -1.13
N LEU A 173 9.07 -13.92 -1.46
CA LEU A 173 8.35 -14.38 -2.65
C LEU A 173 8.98 -13.90 -3.97
N SER A 174 9.76 -12.81 -3.91
CA SER A 174 10.51 -12.29 -5.04
C SER A 174 11.82 -11.64 -4.55
N ALA A 175 12.81 -11.58 -5.45
CA ALA A 175 14.12 -10.95 -5.20
C ALA A 175 14.02 -9.41 -5.20
N ASP A 176 13.33 -8.87 -4.19
CA ASP A 176 13.11 -7.42 -4.01
C ASP A 176 13.48 -7.01 -2.57
N PRO A 177 14.58 -6.24 -2.36
CA PRO A 177 14.96 -5.68 -1.06
C PRO A 177 13.86 -4.82 -0.39
N GLY A 178 12.96 -4.23 -1.19
CA GLY A 178 11.82 -3.46 -0.70
C GLY A 178 10.84 -4.28 0.13
N LEU A 179 10.75 -5.59 -0.10
CA LEU A 179 9.94 -6.49 0.72
C LEU A 179 10.52 -6.66 2.13
N CYS A 180 11.86 -6.76 2.23
CA CYS A 180 12.54 -6.89 3.52
C CYS A 180 12.39 -5.61 4.36
N ARG A 181 12.51 -4.44 3.71
CA ARG A 181 12.21 -3.15 4.34
C ARG A 181 10.78 -3.07 4.85
N LYS A 182 9.79 -3.43 4.03
CA LYS A 182 8.37 -3.40 4.41
C LYS A 182 8.10 -4.29 5.63
N ALA A 183 8.71 -5.48 5.67
CA ALA A 183 8.60 -6.37 6.82
C ALA A 183 9.22 -5.76 8.08
N CYS A 184 10.39 -5.13 7.98
CA CYS A 184 10.99 -4.42 9.11
C CYS A 184 10.12 -3.25 9.58
N ALA A 185 9.56 -2.46 8.66
CA ALA A 185 8.69 -1.34 9.01
C ALA A 185 7.42 -1.78 9.74
N ALA A 186 6.87 -2.96 9.37
CA ALA A 186 5.69 -3.55 10.00
C ALA A 186 5.97 -4.20 11.37
N ASP A 187 7.23 -4.52 11.68
CA ASP A 187 7.62 -5.16 12.92
C ASP A 187 8.11 -4.11 13.94
N ALA A 188 7.38 -3.97 15.04
CA ALA A 188 7.70 -3.00 16.08
C ALA A 188 9.06 -3.22 16.76
N SER A 189 9.55 -4.45 16.75
CA SER A 189 10.84 -4.82 17.34
C SER A 189 12.00 -4.67 16.35
N CYS A 190 11.73 -4.46 15.05
CA CYS A 190 12.78 -4.28 14.08
C CYS A 190 13.40 -2.88 14.15
N ALA A 191 14.71 -2.79 14.02
CA ALA A 191 15.50 -1.55 13.94
C ALA A 191 16.34 -1.49 12.65
N ALA A 192 16.79 -2.64 12.13
CA ALA A 192 17.47 -2.75 10.85
C ALA A 192 17.12 -4.07 10.14
N TYR A 193 17.47 -4.18 8.86
CA TYR A 193 17.32 -5.41 8.10
C TYR A 193 18.48 -5.64 7.16
N THR A 194 18.69 -6.89 6.78
CA THR A 194 19.59 -7.30 5.70
C THR A 194 18.83 -8.23 4.77
N TYR A 195 18.74 -7.82 3.51
CA TYR A 195 18.30 -8.63 2.39
C TYR A 195 19.52 -9.34 1.80
N VAL A 196 19.39 -10.64 1.57
CA VAL A 196 20.42 -11.49 0.97
C VAL A 196 19.94 -11.94 -0.40
N ASN A 197 20.80 -11.80 -1.40
CA ASN A 197 20.50 -12.19 -2.79
C ASN A 197 20.14 -13.68 -2.91
N PRO A 198 19.25 -14.05 -3.85
CA PRO A 198 19.03 -15.44 -4.22
C PRO A 198 20.33 -16.13 -4.60
N GLY A 199 20.44 -17.42 -4.27
CA GLY A 199 21.62 -18.24 -4.53
C GLY A 199 22.71 -18.17 -3.46
N VAL A 200 22.62 -17.25 -2.49
CA VAL A 200 23.63 -17.10 -1.42
C VAL A 200 23.28 -17.98 -0.21
N GLN A 201 22.05 -17.89 0.29
CA GLN A 201 21.56 -18.67 1.46
C GLN A 201 20.41 -19.63 1.12
N GLY A 202 20.21 -19.89 -0.17
CA GLY A 202 19.12 -20.68 -0.70
C GLY A 202 18.72 -20.21 -2.10
N PRO A 203 17.83 -20.93 -2.79
CA PRO A 203 17.37 -20.54 -4.13
C PRO A 203 16.55 -19.24 -4.14
N SER A 204 15.91 -18.89 -3.01
CA SER A 204 15.14 -17.66 -2.82
C SER A 204 15.98 -16.57 -2.17
N ALA A 205 15.58 -15.30 -2.36
CA ALA A 205 16.12 -14.21 -1.56
C ALA A 205 15.67 -14.36 -0.11
N ARG A 206 16.53 -14.02 0.85
CA ARG A 206 16.25 -14.12 2.28
C ARG A 206 16.29 -12.76 2.94
N CYS A 207 15.40 -12.54 3.90
CA CYS A 207 15.35 -11.32 4.70
C CYS A 207 15.68 -11.65 6.16
N TRP A 208 16.55 -10.84 6.75
CA TRP A 208 16.93 -10.89 8.15
C TRP A 208 16.56 -9.58 8.84
N LEU A 209 15.60 -9.63 9.76
CA LEU A 209 15.18 -8.49 10.58
C LEU A 209 15.99 -8.47 11.87
N LYS A 210 16.41 -7.28 12.29
CA LYS A 210 17.33 -7.08 13.41
C LYS A 210 16.68 -6.21 14.47
N GLY A 211 16.85 -6.57 15.73
CA GLY A 211 16.33 -5.83 16.88
C GLY A 211 17.08 -4.54 17.20
N GLU A 212 18.28 -4.40 16.64
CA GLU A 212 19.14 -3.24 16.78
C GLU A 212 19.70 -2.83 15.41
N VAL A 213 20.63 -1.87 15.39
CA VAL A 213 21.33 -1.42 14.17
C VAL A 213 22.80 -1.84 14.28
N PRO A 214 23.17 -3.07 13.88
CA PRO A 214 24.57 -3.52 13.90
C PRO A 214 25.44 -2.71 12.95
N GLU A 215 26.75 -2.66 13.21
CA GLU A 215 27.71 -1.96 12.34
C GLU A 215 27.68 -2.50 10.90
N PRO A 216 27.78 -1.63 9.88
CA PRO A 216 27.77 -2.05 8.49
C PRO A 216 29.10 -2.68 8.10
N THR A 217 29.04 -3.83 7.44
CA THR A 217 30.19 -4.54 6.87
C THR A 217 30.04 -4.66 5.35
N PRO A 218 31.08 -4.39 4.55
CA PRO A 218 31.01 -4.55 3.11
C PRO A 218 30.73 -6.01 2.73
N ASN A 219 29.66 -6.24 1.97
CA ASN A 219 29.27 -7.56 1.48
C ASN A 219 28.37 -7.49 0.25
N GLU A 220 28.91 -7.81 -0.93
CA GLU A 220 28.22 -7.76 -2.23
C GLU A 220 26.98 -8.66 -2.34
N CYS A 221 26.83 -9.66 -1.47
CA CYS A 221 25.62 -10.50 -1.45
C CYS A 221 24.36 -9.76 -1.02
N CYS A 222 24.53 -8.60 -0.40
CA CYS A 222 23.63 -8.17 0.63
C CYS A 222 23.29 -6.69 0.49
N VAL A 223 22.03 -6.39 0.75
CA VAL A 223 21.50 -5.03 0.77
C VAL A 223 20.87 -4.82 2.13
N SER A 224 21.40 -3.86 2.89
CA SER A 224 20.91 -3.56 4.23
C SER A 224 20.09 -2.28 4.26
N GLY A 225 19.43 -2.04 5.38
CA GLY A 225 18.78 -0.77 5.67
C GLY A 225 18.33 -0.64 7.11
N LYS A 226 18.07 0.60 7.51
CA LYS A 226 17.53 0.95 8.82
C LYS A 226 16.01 1.10 8.73
N ARG A 227 15.31 0.88 9.84
CA ARG A 227 13.87 1.14 9.92
C ARG A 227 13.61 2.65 9.85
N HIS A 228 12.63 3.04 9.04
CA HIS A 228 12.16 4.41 8.84
C HIS A 228 10.64 4.48 8.98
#